data_AF-A0A976CB98-F1
#
_entry.id   AF-A0A976CB98-F1
#
_cell.length_a   1.000
_cell.length_b   1.000
_cell.length_c   1.000
_cell.angle_alpha   90.00
_cell.angle_beta   90.00
_cell.angle_gamma   90.00
#
_symmetry.space_group_name_H-M   'P 1'
#
loop_
_entity.id
_entity.type
_entity.pdbx_description
1 polymer ?
#
loop_
_entity_poly.entity_id
_entity_poly.type
_entity_poly.pdbx_seq_one_letter_code
_entity_poly.pdbx_strand_id
1 'polypeptide(L)' 'MKELRFDADKGVWRVAFAFDPKRNAILLVAGDKSGANQKKFYKLLIKKADERFAQHLEILSKGV' A
#
# COMPACT_ATOMS: atom_id res chain seq x y z
N MET A 1 -8.46 -2.83 -1.97
CA MET A 1 -7.04 -2.51 -2.22
C MET A 1 -6.45 -3.56 -3.16
N LYS A 2 -5.40 -3.22 -3.91
CA LYS A 2 -4.68 -4.12 -4.81
C LYS A 2 -3.17 -4.05 -4.52
N GLU A 3 -2.40 -4.95 -5.13
CA GLU A 3 -0.95 -5.07 -4.93
C GLU A 3 -0.23 -5.11 -6.27
N LEU A 4 0.76 -4.23 -6.46
CA LEU A 4 1.75 -4.36 -7.53
C LEU A 4 2.88 -5.28 -7.05
N ARG A 5 3.36 -6.13 -7.96
CA ARG A 5 4.41 -7.12 -7.70
C ARG A 5 5.47 -6.97 -8.77
N PHE A 6 6.70 -6.74 -8.36
CA PHE A 6 7.84 -6.69 -9.28
C PHE A 6 9.14 -6.97 -8.53
N ASP A 7 10.17 -7.32 -9.28
CA ASP A 7 11.52 -7.48 -8.77
C ASP A 7 12.35 -6.26 -9.21
N ALA A 8 13.11 -5.69 -8.29
CA ALA A 8 13.95 -4.52 -8.53
C ALA A 8 15.04 -4.43 -7.46
N ASP A 9 16.22 -3.95 -7.83
CA ASP A 9 17.36 -3.76 -6.92
C ASP A 9 17.67 -5.01 -6.06
N LYS A 10 17.63 -6.19 -6.69
CA LYS A 10 17.81 -7.51 -6.04
C LYS A 10 16.76 -7.85 -4.95
N GLY A 11 15.69 -7.07 -4.84
CA GLY A 11 14.55 -7.29 -3.93
C GLY A 11 13.28 -7.76 -4.65
N VAL A 12 12.33 -8.29 -3.86
CA VAL A 12 11.01 -8.76 -4.31
C VAL A 12 9.96 -7.80 -3.75
N TRP A 13 9.65 -6.76 -4.51
CA TRP A 13 8.88 -5.61 -4.04
C TRP A 13 7.37 -5.83 -4.13
N ARG A 14 6.66 -5.39 -3.10
CA ARG A 14 5.20 -5.32 -3.04
C ARG A 14 4.75 -3.91 -2.73
N VAL A 15 3.86 -3.38 -3.57
CA VAL A 15 3.28 -2.05 -3.37
C VAL A 15 1.78 -2.17 -3.24
N ALA A 16 1.26 -1.82 -2.07
CA ALA A 16 -0.17 -1.73 -1.84
C ALA A 16 -0.69 -0.42 -2.43
N PHE A 17 -1.78 -0.49 -3.19
CA PHE A 17 -2.40 0.68 -3.82
C PHE A 17 -3.93 0.56 -3.85
N ALA A 18 -4.60 1.70 -3.98
CA ALA A 18 -6.05 1.78 -4.12
C ALA A 18 -6.44 2.89 -5.09
N PHE A 19 -7.67 2.84 -5.59
CA PHE A 19 -8.31 3.97 -6.24
C PHE A 19 -9.19 4.69 -5.23
N ASP A 20 -9.10 6.02 -5.17
CA ASP A 20 -10.01 6.83 -4.38
C ASP A 20 -11.38 7.01 -5.07
N PRO A 21 -12.39 7.63 -4.41
CA PRO A 21 -13.69 7.89 -5.02
C PRO A 21 -13.65 8.79 -6.27
N LYS A 22 -12.58 9.58 -6.45
CA LYS A 22 -12.34 10.41 -7.64
C LYS A 22 -11.63 9.64 -8.76
N ARG A 23 -11.39 8.33 -8.57
CA ARG A 23 -10.70 7.41 -9.50
C ARG A 23 -9.22 7.72 -9.68
N ASN A 24 -8.58 8.39 -8.72
CA ASN A 24 -7.13 8.54 -8.71
C ASN A 24 -6.48 7.31 -8.10
N ALA A 25 -5.42 6.80 -8.74
CA ALA A 25 -4.61 5.72 -8.18
C ALA A 25 -3.65 6.28 -7.12
N ILE A 26 -3.58 5.63 -5.97
CA ILE A 26 -2.78 6.06 -4.82
C ILE A 26 -1.90 4.91 -4.36
N LEU A 27 -0.59 5.15 -4.33
CA LEU A 27 0.38 4.24 -3.75
C LEU A 27 0.43 4.45 -2.23
N LEU A 28 0.10 3.41 -1.48
CA LEU A 28 -0.08 3.51 -0.04
C LEU A 28 1.19 3.13 0.71
N VAL A 29 1.83 2.02 0.34
CA VAL A 29 3.08 1.56 0.96
C VAL A 29 3.79 0.57 0.04
N ALA A 30 5.11 0.68 -0.01
CA ALA A 30 5.99 -0.29 -0.64
C ALA A 30 6.81 -1.03 0.42
N GLY A 31 7.11 -2.30 0.17
CA GLY A 31 8.04 -3.07 1.00
C GLY A 31 8.73 -4.16 0.19
N ASP A 32 10.01 -4.37 0.47
CA ASP A 32 10.75 -5.52 -0.02
C ASP A 32 10.39 -6.74 0.84
N LYS A 33 9.90 -7.79 0.18
CA LYS A 33 9.53 -9.07 0.79
C LYS A 33 10.73 -10.02 0.91
N SER A 34 11.87 -9.70 0.29
CA SER A 34 13.06 -10.57 0.25
C SER A 34 13.48 -10.98 1.67
N GLY A 35 13.69 -12.30 1.88
CA GLY A 35 14.09 -12.87 3.17
C GLY A 35 13.11 -12.69 4.35
N ALA A 36 11.97 -12.01 4.16
CA ALA A 36 11.05 -11.71 5.23
C ALA A 36 10.08 -12.86 5.55
N ASN A 37 9.72 -13.02 6.82
CA ASN A 37 8.60 -13.88 7.20
C ASN A 37 7.31 -13.37 6.53
N GLN A 38 6.78 -14.13 5.58
CA GLN A 38 5.69 -13.69 4.72
C GLN A 38 4.45 -13.23 5.49
N LYS A 39 4.09 -13.94 6.57
CA LYS A 39 2.92 -13.61 7.39
C LYS A 39 3.10 -12.27 8.10
N LYS A 40 4.29 -12.04 8.69
CA LYS A 40 4.61 -10.76 9.36
C LYS A 40 4.68 -9.61 8.36
N PHE A 41 5.31 -9.85 7.20
CA PHE A 41 5.42 -8.87 6.13
C PHE A 41 4.04 -8.37 5.69
N TYR A 42 3.15 -9.28 5.30
CA TYR A 42 1.82 -8.91 4.81
C TYR A 42 0.95 -8.28 5.90
N LYS A 43 1.04 -8.76 7.15
CA LYS A 43 0.34 -8.13 8.27
C LYS A 43 0.72 -6.66 8.44
N LEU A 44 2.00 -6.32 8.32
CA LEU A 44 2.48 -4.95 8.46
C LEU A 44 2.19 -4.10 7.22
N LEU A 45 2.34 -4.67 6.01
CA LEU A 45 2.04 -4.00 4.75
C LEU A 45 0.57 -3.58 4.70
N ILE A 46 -0.35 -4.51 4.97
CA ILE A 46 -1.79 -4.27 4.97
C ILE A 46 -2.17 -3.24 6.03
N LYS A 47 -1.71 -3.43 7.28
CA LYS A 47 -2.00 -2.49 8.37
C LYS A 47 -1.62 -1.05 8.01
N LYS A 48 -0.41 -0.84 7.49
CA LYS A 48 0.06 0.50 7.07
C LYS A 48 -0.74 1.05 5.90
N ALA A 49 -1.11 0.19 4.95
CA ALA A 49 -1.88 0.61 3.79
C ALA A 49 -3.29 1.06 4.18
N ASP A 50 -3.96 0.32 5.07
CA ASP A 50 -5.30 0.63 5.56
C ASP A 50 -5.32 1.95 6.34
N GLU A 51 -4.36 2.16 7.26
CA GLU A 51 -4.21 3.41 8.02
C GLU A 51 -4.05 4.61 7.09
N ARG A 52 -3.16 4.51 6.09
CA ARG A 52 -2.92 5.59 5.12
C ARG A 52 -4.11 5.84 4.21
N PHE A 53 -4.83 4.80 3.82
CA PHE A 53 -6.00 4.97 2.95
C PHE A 53 -7.17 5.60 3.70
N ALA A 54 -7.43 5.20 4.95
CA ALA A 54 -8.41 5.85 5.80
C ALA A 54 -8.12 7.35 5.96
N GLN A 55 -6.87 7.69 6.27
CA GLN A 55 -6.44 9.09 6.38
C GLN A 55 -6.65 9.86 5.06
N HIS A 56 -6.35 9.26 3.92
CA HIS A 56 -6.59 9.89 2.61
C HIS A 56 -8.07 10.18 2.37
N LEU A 57 -8.96 9.24 2.72
CA LEU A 57 -10.40 9.42 2.57
C LEU A 57 -10.95 10.50 3.51
N GLU A 58 -10.41 10.63 4.72
CA GLU A 58 -10.76 11.72 5.65
C GLU A 58 -10.35 13.10 5.13
N ILE A 59 -9.19 13.19 4.46
CA ILE A 59 -8.74 14.45 3.84
C ILE A 59 -9.64 14.79 2.65
N LEU A 60 -9.97 13.80 1.81
CA LEU A 60 -10.86 14.00 0.66
C LEU A 60 -12.27 14.42 1.05
N SER A 61 -12.82 13.88 2.14
CA SER A 61 -14.17 14.19 2.59
C SER A 61 -14.29 15.60 3.17
N LYS A 62 -13.19 16.15 3.68
CA LYS A 62 -13.12 17.52 4.22
C LYS A 62 -13.04 18.61 3.15
N GLY A 63 -13.02 18.23 1.86
CA GLY A 63 -13.18 19.17 0.75
C GLY A 63 -12.15 20.31 0.76
N VAL A 64 -10.87 19.99 0.99
CA VAL A 64 -9.77 20.93 0.73
C VAL A 64 -9.74 21.28 -0.76
#